data_AF-A0A949LR79-F1
#
_entry.id   AF-A0A949LR79-F1
#
_cell.length_a   1.000
_cell.length_b   1.000
_cell.length_c   1.000
_cell.angle_alpha   90.00
_cell.angle_beta   90.00
_cell.angle_gamma   90.00
#
_symmetry.space_group_name_H-M   'P 1'
#
loop_
_entity.id
_entity.type
_entity.pdbx_description
1 polymer ?
#
loop_
_entity_poly.entity_id
_entity_poly.type
_entity_poly.pdbx_seq_one_letter_code
_entity_poly.pdbx_strand_id
1 'polypeptide(L)'
;AFTREVRTSAQSPNPYVPIIMVTGHTERHRVETARDAGVTEFLAKPITAQNLFLRIAEIVERPRSFVRCNGYFGPDRRRHADETYKGPWRRRCDQSDLEMR
;
A
#
# COMPACT_ATOMS: atom_id res chain seq x y z
N ALA A 1 8.91 6.58 7.94
CA ALA A 1 10.22 7.14 7.53
C ALA A 1 10.80 6.33 6.38
N PHE A 2 11.32 5.12 6.61
CA PHE A 2 11.97 4.30 5.58
C PHE A 2 11.07 3.89 4.39
N THR A 3 9.87 3.35 4.63
CA THR A 3 8.97 2.95 3.53
C THR A 3 8.67 4.11 2.59
N ARG A 4 8.43 5.31 3.15
CA ARG A 4 8.18 6.51 2.35
C ARG A 4 9.38 6.84 1.48
N GLU A 5 10.58 6.73 2.02
CA GLU A 5 11.83 6.94 1.28
C GLU A 5 12.00 5.95 0.13
N VAL A 6 11.77 4.65 0.35
CA VAL A 6 11.77 3.64 -0.72
C VAL A 6 10.76 3.99 -1.82
N ARG A 7 9.62 4.58 -1.45
CA ARG A 7 8.56 4.95 -2.40
C ARG A 7 8.86 6.24 -3.17
N THR A 8 9.55 7.22 -2.59
CA THR A 8 9.65 8.57 -3.17
C THR A 8 11.07 9.03 -3.52
N SER A 9 12.11 8.40 -2.96
CA SER A 9 13.49 8.80 -3.22
C SER A 9 13.90 8.51 -4.67
N ALA A 10 14.56 9.47 -5.32
CA ALA A 10 15.16 9.28 -6.65
C ALA A 10 16.27 8.21 -6.65
N GLN A 11 16.85 7.93 -5.48
CA GLN A 11 17.88 6.91 -5.32
C GLN A 11 17.29 5.51 -5.08
N SER A 12 15.97 5.37 -4.94
CA SER A 12 15.34 4.07 -4.75
C SER A 12 15.40 3.27 -6.06
N PRO A 13 16.09 2.12 -6.10
CA PRO A 13 16.25 1.34 -7.34
C PRO A 13 14.93 0.72 -7.79
N ASN A 14 14.02 0.45 -6.86
CA ASN A 14 12.71 -0.10 -7.16
C ASN A 14 11.66 0.42 -6.18
N PRO A 15 10.95 1.51 -6.52
CA PRO A 15 9.89 2.05 -5.67
C PRO A 15 8.62 1.18 -5.69
N TYR A 16 8.54 0.13 -6.51
CA TYR A 16 7.41 -0.82 -6.58
C TYR A 16 7.63 -2.08 -5.74
N VAL A 17 8.81 -2.26 -5.12
CA VAL A 17 9.12 -3.46 -4.34
C VAL A 17 8.04 -3.72 -3.26
N PRO A 18 7.49 -4.94 -3.15
CA PRO A 18 6.55 -5.26 -2.08
C PRO A 18 7.23 -5.19 -0.72
N ILE A 19 6.57 -4.55 0.26
CA ILE A 19 7.10 -4.41 1.63
C ILE A 19 6.08 -5.00 2.60
N ILE A 20 6.51 -6.00 3.37
CA ILE A 20 5.74 -6.57 4.47
C ILE A 20 6.25 -5.97 5.78
N MET A 21 5.43 -5.18 6.47
CA MET A 21 5.77 -4.65 7.79
C MET A 21 5.47 -5.67 8.88
N VAL A 22 6.45 -5.94 9.73
CA VAL A 22 6.26 -6.80 10.91
C VAL A 22 6.24 -5.91 12.16
N THR A 23 5.20 -6.00 12.98
CA THR A 23 5.03 -5.13 14.17
C THR A 23 4.55 -5.91 15.39
N GLY A 24 5.02 -5.53 16.58
CA GLY A 24 4.41 -5.95 17.86
C GLY A 24 3.30 -4.99 18.34
N HIS A 25 3.16 -3.85 17.66
CA HIS A 25 2.22 -2.78 17.96
C HIS A 25 1.14 -2.74 16.88
N THR A 26 -0.03 -3.29 17.19
CA THR A 26 -1.16 -3.51 16.27
C THR A 26 -2.26 -2.46 16.42
N GLU A 27 -1.97 -1.34 17.09
CA GLU A 27 -2.96 -0.27 17.25
C GLU A 27 -3.34 0.31 15.89
N ARG A 28 -4.64 0.57 15.70
CA ARG A 28 -5.20 1.03 14.42
C ARG A 28 -4.45 2.22 13.82
N HIS A 29 -4.10 3.21 14.64
CA HIS A 29 -3.39 4.41 14.18
C HIS A 29 -2.00 4.09 13.58
N ARG A 30 -1.31 3.05 14.10
CA ARG A 30 0.00 2.62 13.57
C ARG A 30 -0.16 1.89 12.23
N VAL A 31 -1.19 1.05 12.12
CA VAL A 31 -1.53 0.38 10.86
C VAL A 31 -1.87 1.40 9.78
N GLU A 32 -2.68 2.41 10.12
CA GLU A 32 -3.05 3.49 9.21
C GLU A 32 -1.81 4.28 8.76
N THR A 33 -0.95 4.67 9.70
CA THR A 33 0.30 5.38 9.41
C THR A 33 1.25 4.57 8.53
N ALA A 34 1.37 3.26 8.78
CA ALA A 34 2.19 2.36 7.99
C ALA A 34 1.65 2.21 6.56
N ARG A 35 0.33 2.07 6.41
CA ARG A 35 -0.35 2.00 5.12
C ARG A 35 -0.16 3.29 4.32
N ASP A 36 -0.26 4.45 4.98
CA ASP A 36 -0.06 5.76 4.38
C ASP A 36 1.41 6.04 4.03
N ALA A 37 2.35 5.31 4.63
CA ALA A 37 3.75 5.31 4.24
C ALA A 37 4.04 4.42 3.01
N GLY A 38 3.05 3.66 2.51
CA GLY A 38 3.18 2.83 1.31
C GLY A 38 3.60 1.38 1.59
N VAL A 39 3.35 0.85 2.78
CA VAL A 39 3.52 -0.58 3.08
C VAL A 39 2.55 -1.40 2.23
N THR A 40 3.03 -2.54 1.73
CA THR A 40 2.17 -3.51 1.04
C THR A 40 1.39 -4.28 2.09
N GLU A 41 1.97 -5.28 2.74
CA GLU A 41 1.26 -6.10 3.72
C GLU A 41 1.77 -5.89 5.15
N PHE A 42 1.03 -6.36 6.14
CA PHE A 42 1.40 -6.26 7.55
C PHE A 42 1.27 -7.62 8.24
N LEU A 43 2.14 -7.85 9.22
CA LEU A 43 2.17 -9.02 10.10
C LEU A 43 2.36 -8.58 11.54
N ALA A 44 1.53 -9.12 12.43
CA ALA A 44 1.70 -8.99 13.86
C ALA A 44 2.72 -10.02 14.36
N LYS A 45 3.53 -9.66 15.36
CA LYS A 45 4.34 -10.62 16.11
C LYS A 45 3.46 -11.36 17.14
N PRO A 46 3.73 -12.65 17.43
CA PRO A 46 4.76 -13.50 16.85
C PRO A 46 4.43 -13.97 15.43
N ILE A 47 5.45 -14.09 14.59
CA ILE A 47 5.29 -14.51 13.19
C ILE A 47 5.25 -16.04 13.14
N THR A 48 4.27 -16.59 12.42
CA THR A 48 4.23 -18.01 12.04
C THR A 48 4.58 -18.16 10.57
N ALA A 49 5.15 -19.31 10.18
CA ALA A 49 5.46 -19.60 8.77
C ALA A 49 4.21 -19.52 7.89
N GLN A 50 3.07 -20.00 8.39
CA GLN A 50 1.78 -19.92 7.70
C GLN A 50 1.35 -18.47 7.44
N ASN A 51 1.42 -17.60 8.45
CA ASN A 51 1.02 -16.20 8.28
C ASN A 51 1.93 -15.46 7.29
N LEU A 52 3.24 -15.73 7.32
CA LEU A 52 4.18 -15.17 6.36
C LEU A 52 3.88 -15.64 4.94
N PHE A 53 3.68 -16.95 4.76
CA PHE A 53 3.33 -17.54 3.47
C PHE A 53 2.07 -16.91 2.88
N LEU A 54 1.00 -16.77 3.67
CA LEU A 54 -0.24 -16.15 3.23
C LEU A 54 -0.06 -14.70 2.73
N ARG A 55 0.83 -13.91 3.37
CA ARG A 55 1.10 -12.54 2.91
C ARG A 55 1.88 -12.50 1.61
N ILE A 56 2.84 -13.42 1.44
CA ILE A 56 3.60 -13.54 0.20
C ILE A 56 2.68 -14.00 -0.93
N ALA A 57 1.85 -15.02 -0.69
CA ALA A 57 0.87 -15.53 -1.64
C ALA A 57 -0.08 -14.42 -2.09
N GLU A 58 -0.65 -13.64 -1.15
CA GLU A 58 -1.55 -12.52 -1.50
C GLU A 58 -0.85 -11.47 -2.38
N ILE A 59 0.43 -11.16 -2.13
CA ILE A 59 1.19 -10.21 -2.96
C ILE A 59 1.38 -10.72 -4.39
N VAL A 60 1.62 -12.03 -4.56
CA VAL A 60 1.91 -12.67 -5.84
C VAL A 60 0.63 -12.93 -6.63
N GLU A 61 -0.40 -13.49 -5.98
CA GLU A 61 -1.65 -13.92 -6.60
C GLU A 61 -2.62 -12.76 -6.82
N ARG A 62 -2.57 -11.73 -5.97
CA ARG A 62 -3.49 -10.59 -5.99
C ARG A 62 -2.74 -9.26 -5.87
N PRO A 63 -1.85 -8.95 -6.84
CA PRO A 63 -1.06 -7.73 -6.79
C PRO A 63 -1.96 -6.49 -6.79
N ARG A 64 -1.75 -5.59 -5.84
CA ARG A 64 -2.46 -4.31 -5.79
C ARG A 64 -1.79 -3.29 -6.71
N SER A 65 -2.59 -2.57 -7.48
CA SER A 65 -2.12 -1.46 -8.30
C SER A 65 -1.47 -0.39 -7.43
N PHE A 66 -0.36 0.18 -7.91
CA PHE A 66 0.27 1.33 -7.29
C PHE A 66 -0.42 2.60 -7.75
N VAL A 67 -0.65 3.51 -6.81
CA VAL A 67 -1.26 4.82 -7.05
C VAL A 67 -0.23 5.88 -6.74
N ARG A 68 -0.08 6.84 -7.66
CA ARG A 68 0.67 8.07 -7.44
C ARG A 68 -0.33 9.20 -7.27
N CYS A 69 -0.16 9.98 -6.22
CA CYS A 69 -0.91 11.22 -6.02
C CYS A 69 -0.09 12.22 -5.23
N ASN A 70 -0.55 13.47 -5.15
CA ASN A 70 0.17 14.51 -4.44
C ASN A 70 0.40 14.11 -2.97
N GLY A 71 1.67 13.88 -2.59
CA GLY A 71 2.08 13.45 -1.25
C GLY A 71 2.01 11.95 -0.96
N TYR A 72 1.65 11.09 -1.92
CA TYR A 72 1.61 9.64 -1.71
C TYR A 72 1.99 8.84 -2.96
N PHE A 73 2.85 7.85 -2.76
CA PHE A 73 3.13 6.81 -3.74
C PHE A 73 3.15 5.46 -3.03
N GLY A 74 2.35 4.51 -3.50
CA GLY A 74 2.26 3.19 -2.88
C GLY A 74 1.07 2.35 -3.38
N PRO A 75 0.93 1.12 -2.87
CA PRO A 75 -0.14 0.20 -3.26
C PRO A 75 -1.51 0.73 -2.83
N ASP A 76 -2.55 0.51 -3.64
CA ASP A 76 -3.89 0.99 -3.31
C ASP A 76 -4.29 0.57 -1.89
N ARG A 77 -4.69 1.57 -1.10
CA ARG A 77 -5.06 1.44 0.31
C ARG A 77 -6.43 0.78 0.49
N ARG A 78 -7.19 0.64 -0.60
CA ARG A 78 -8.50 -0.02 -0.66
C ARG A 78 -8.31 -1.51 -0.94
N ARG A 79 -8.74 -2.35 0.00
CA ARG A 79 -8.69 -3.82 -0.13
C ARG A 79 -9.96 -4.42 -0.72
N HIS A 80 -11.08 -3.71 -0.61
CA HIS A 80 -12.36 -4.13 -1.17
C HIS A 80 -12.81 -3.08 -2.18
N ALA A 81 -13.12 -3.54 -3.40
CA ALA A 81 -13.93 -2.76 -4.30
C ALA A 81 -15.35 -2.76 -3.73
N ASP A 82 -15.85 -1.60 -3.35
CA ASP A 82 -17.25 -1.47 -3.02
C ASP A 82 -18.04 -1.42 -4.34
N GLU A 83 -18.69 -2.56 -4.65
CA GLU A 83 -19.47 -2.84 -5.85
C GLU A 83 -20.67 -1.89 -6.02
N THR A 84 -21.10 -1.23 -4.95
CA THR A 84 -22.27 -0.32 -5.01
C THR A 84 -21.92 1.07 -5.52
N TYR A 85 -20.65 1.33 -5.82
CA TYR A 85 -20.19 2.63 -6.28
C TYR A 85 -20.49 2.90 -7.74
N LYS A 86 -21.29 3.93 -8.01
CA LYS A 86 -21.66 4.37 -9.35
C LYS A 86 -20.99 5.68 -9.78
N GLY A 87 -20.13 6.25 -8.95
CA GLY A 87 -19.44 7.50 -9.27
C GLY A 87 -18.26 7.27 -10.22
N PRO A 88 -17.81 8.31 -10.94
CA PRO A 88 -16.71 8.17 -11.90
C PRO A 88 -15.35 8.02 -11.22
N TRP A 89 -15.12 8.70 -10.08
CA TRP A 89 -13.80 8.80 -9.45
C TRP A 89 -13.92 8.89 -7.93
N ARG A 90 -13.07 8.14 -7.22
CA ARG A 90 -13.10 8.06 -5.75
C ARG A 90 -11.91 8.74 -5.08
N ARG A 91 -10.88 9.12 -5.82
CA ARG A 91 -9.69 9.77 -5.27
C ARG A 91 -9.70 11.22 -5.71
N ARG A 92 -9.33 12.12 -4.80
CA ARG A 92 -9.15 13.54 -5.13
C ARG A 92 -8.13 13.78 -6.26
N CYS A 93 -7.22 12.83 -6.48
CA CYS A 93 -6.18 12.89 -7.52
C CYS A 93 -6.58 12.25 -8.85
N ASP A 94 -7.68 11.50 -8.93
CA ASP A 94 -8.08 10.86 -10.19
C ASP A 94 -8.35 11.93 -11.28
N GLN A 95 -8.75 13.15 -10.88
CA GLN A 95 -8.99 14.28 -11.78
C GLN A 95 -7.68 14.91 -12.30
N SER A 96 -6.63 15.00 -11.47
CA SER A 96 -5.32 15.55 -11.89
C SER A 96 -4.57 14.62 -12.84
N ASP A 97 -4.80 13.32 -12.78
CA ASP A 97 -4.18 12.34 -13.67
C ASP A 97 -4.76 12.39 -15.11
N LEU A 98 -5.95 12.95 -15.29
CA LEU A 98 -6.57 13.17 -16.60
C LEU A 98 -6.04 14.44 -17.28
N GLU A 99 -5.79 15.50 -16.52
CA GLU A 99 -5.26 16.78 -17.04
C GLU A 99 -3.78 16.69 -17.48
N MET A 100 -3.06 15.66 -17.02
CA MET A 100 -1.64 15.42 -17.32
C MET A 100 -1.41 14.40 -18.46
N ARG A 101 -2.48 13.86 -19.06
CA ARG A 101 -2.42 12.99 -20.25
C ARG A 101 -2.68 13.78 -21.52
#